data_AF-A0A2T0UNW0-F1
#
_entry.id   AF-A0A2T0UNW0-F1
#
_cell.length_a   1.000
_cell.length_b   1.000
_cell.length_c   1.000
_cell.angle_alpha   90.00
_cell.angle_beta   90.00
_cell.angle_gamma   90.00
#
_symmetry.space_group_name_H-M   'P 1'
#
loop_
_entity.id
_entity.type
_entity.pdbx_description
1 polymer ?
#
loop_
_entity_poly.entity_id
_entity_poly.type
_entity_poly.pdbx_seq_one_letter_code
_entity_poly.pdbx_strand_id
1 'polypeptide(L)'
;MDRIAAAAGTAKTTLYRRWPSKGALIIDCLLDVFSPMPELGEDRTAALAGAVRWLAGKIGEPGVGAAFAGVFSDAVNDPALRELLSTRFQAPYLEMLKDYLGESEQRILMFIDVITGTLLHRLGMIGRPMDDEDVEILIPMALRAFEA
;
A
#
# COMPACT_ATOMS: atom_id res chain seq x y z
N MET A 1 -15.53 -14.77 -0.19
CA MET A 1 -16.01 -14.98 1.20
C MET A 1 -15.97 -16.46 1.58
N ASP A 2 -16.39 -17.37 0.72
CA ASP A 2 -16.45 -18.83 1.00
C ASP A 2 -15.15 -19.42 1.53
N ARG A 3 -14.04 -19.25 0.80
CA ARG A 3 -12.73 -19.75 1.21
C ARG A 3 -12.24 -19.11 2.53
N ILE A 4 -12.56 -17.83 2.74
CA ILE A 4 -12.20 -17.11 3.97
C ILE A 4 -12.98 -17.67 5.16
N ALA A 5 -14.30 -17.89 4.99
CA ALA A 5 -15.16 -18.47 6.01
C ALA A 5 -14.68 -19.88 6.41
N ALA A 6 -14.36 -20.72 5.42
CA ALA A 6 -13.80 -22.05 5.66
C ALA A 6 -12.47 -22.00 6.40
N ALA A 7 -11.53 -21.14 5.97
CA ALA A 7 -10.22 -20.99 6.61
C ALA A 7 -10.33 -20.45 8.04
N ALA A 8 -11.28 -19.53 8.30
CA ALA A 8 -11.52 -18.94 9.60
C ALA A 8 -12.45 -19.79 10.50
N GLY A 9 -12.91 -20.98 10.04
CA GLY A 9 -13.81 -21.84 10.82
C GLY A 9 -15.14 -21.19 11.17
N THR A 10 -15.63 -20.26 10.34
CA THR A 10 -16.85 -19.48 10.61
C THR A 10 -17.84 -19.54 9.46
N ALA A 11 -19.09 -19.16 9.72
CA ALA A 11 -20.11 -19.06 8.67
C ALA A 11 -19.93 -17.78 7.83
N LYS A 12 -20.30 -17.85 6.54
CA LYS A 12 -20.31 -16.67 5.66
C LYS A 12 -21.18 -15.54 6.21
N THR A 13 -22.29 -15.88 6.86
CA THR A 13 -23.19 -14.92 7.51
C THR A 13 -22.52 -14.14 8.62
N THR A 14 -21.60 -14.77 9.37
CA THR A 14 -20.78 -14.10 10.37
C THR A 14 -19.85 -13.07 9.73
N LEU A 15 -19.22 -13.42 8.61
CA LEU A 15 -18.36 -12.48 7.88
C LEU A 15 -19.18 -11.33 7.30
N TYR A 16 -20.30 -11.60 6.63
CA TYR A 16 -21.15 -10.56 6.03
C TYR A 16 -21.75 -9.59 7.05
N ARG A 17 -21.98 -10.02 8.30
CA ARG A 17 -22.42 -9.15 9.38
C ARG A 17 -21.39 -8.07 9.73
N ARG A 18 -20.09 -8.37 9.59
CA ARG A 18 -19.00 -7.42 9.88
C ARG A 18 -18.52 -6.70 8.62
N TRP A 19 -18.47 -7.39 7.49
CA TRP A 19 -18.02 -6.87 6.21
C TRP A 19 -19.08 -7.11 5.13
N PRO A 20 -19.82 -6.07 4.70
CA PRO A 20 -20.91 -6.24 3.74
C PRO A 20 -20.44 -6.72 2.36
N SER A 21 -19.14 -6.63 2.05
CA SER A 21 -18.53 -7.11 0.81
C SER A 21 -17.13 -7.68 1.03
N LYS A 22 -16.62 -8.45 0.04
CA LYS A 22 -15.20 -8.88 0.03
C LYS A 22 -14.27 -7.67 0.05
N GLY A 23 -14.61 -6.60 -0.68
CA GLY A 23 -13.84 -5.36 -0.71
C GLY A 23 -13.74 -4.70 0.67
N ALA A 24 -14.84 -4.64 1.43
CA ALA A 24 -14.82 -4.08 2.78
C ALA A 24 -13.87 -4.86 3.72
N LEU A 25 -13.82 -6.19 3.60
CA LEU A 25 -12.86 -7.02 4.34
C LEU A 25 -11.42 -6.75 3.88
N ILE A 26 -11.18 -6.68 2.57
CA ILE A 26 -9.86 -6.40 2.00
C ILE A 26 -9.31 -5.07 2.55
N ILE A 27 -10.12 -4.00 2.57
CA ILE A 27 -9.69 -2.70 3.09
C ILE A 27 -9.26 -2.80 4.55
N ASP A 28 -10.05 -3.47 5.40
CA ASP A 28 -9.69 -3.62 6.81
C ASP A 28 -8.39 -4.44 6.98
N CYS A 29 -8.15 -5.45 6.13
CA CYS A 29 -6.87 -6.17 6.11
C CYS A 29 -5.70 -5.30 5.64
N LEU A 30 -5.89 -4.46 4.62
CA LEU A 30 -4.84 -3.54 4.17
C LEU A 30 -4.51 -2.51 5.26
N LEU A 31 -5.52 -1.97 5.94
CA LEU A 31 -5.33 -1.05 7.05
C LEU A 31 -4.61 -1.73 8.23
N ASP A 32 -4.88 -3.00 8.52
CA ASP A 32 -4.15 -3.76 9.54
C ASP A 32 -2.65 -3.93 9.22
N VAL A 33 -2.31 -4.05 7.94
CA VAL A 33 -0.92 -4.26 7.49
C VAL A 33 -0.15 -2.95 7.31
N PHE A 34 -0.79 -1.93 6.73
CA PHE A 34 -0.15 -0.68 6.29
C PHE A 34 -0.55 0.54 7.15
N SER A 35 -1.28 0.37 8.24
CA SER A 35 -1.66 1.47 9.14
C SER A 35 -1.33 1.16 10.60
N PRO A 36 -0.82 2.14 11.38
CA PRO A 36 -0.41 3.47 10.93
C PRO A 36 0.88 3.44 10.09
N MET A 37 1.05 4.44 9.23
CA MET A 37 2.35 4.71 8.61
C MET A 37 3.34 5.20 9.68
N PRO A 38 4.65 4.97 9.53
CA PRO A 38 5.64 5.55 10.42
C PRO A 38 5.49 7.07 10.53
N GLU A 39 5.78 7.60 11.72
CA GLU A 39 5.80 9.04 11.95
C GLU A 39 6.84 9.70 11.03
N LEU A 40 6.46 10.83 10.44
CA LEU A 40 7.33 11.64 9.61
C LEU A 40 8.04 12.66 10.51
N GLY A 41 9.38 12.60 10.54
CA GLY A 41 10.20 13.53 11.33
C GLY A 41 10.34 14.91 10.69
N GLU A 42 11.22 15.77 11.20
CA GLU A 42 11.42 17.12 10.62
C GLU A 42 12.28 17.09 9.33
N ASP A 43 13.19 16.12 9.21
CA ASP A 43 13.98 15.92 7.99
C ASP A 43 13.13 15.22 6.93
N ARG A 44 12.65 16.01 5.96
CA ARG A 44 11.82 15.56 4.84
C ARG A 44 12.43 14.39 4.07
N THR A 45 13.72 14.46 3.76
CA THR A 45 14.40 13.44 2.96
C THR A 45 14.53 12.16 3.76
N ALA A 46 14.97 12.25 5.01
CA ALA A 46 15.08 11.09 5.89
C ALA A 46 13.72 10.43 6.16
N ALA A 47 12.67 11.24 6.36
CA ALA A 47 11.31 10.76 6.60
C ALA A 47 10.75 10.00 5.38
N LEU A 48 10.90 10.55 4.17
CA LEU A 48 10.47 9.88 2.94
C LEU A 48 11.27 8.61 2.66
N ALA A 49 12.59 8.64 2.87
CA ALA A 49 13.43 7.45 2.76
C ALA A 49 12.97 6.35 3.76
N GLY A 50 12.64 6.73 4.99
CA GLY A 50 12.08 5.84 6.00
C GLY A 50 10.74 5.23 5.57
N ALA A 51 9.84 6.03 4.99
CA ALA A 51 8.56 5.54 4.47
C ALA A 51 8.73 4.53 3.32
N VAL A 52 9.69 4.77 2.41
CA VAL A 52 10.02 3.83 1.32
C VAL A 52 10.56 2.50 1.87
N ARG A 53 11.49 2.54 2.82
CA ARG A 53 12.01 1.33 3.49
C ARG A 53 10.92 0.56 4.20
N TRP A 54 10.05 1.25 4.93
CA TRP A 54 8.93 0.62 5.63
C TRP A 54 7.97 -0.06 4.66
N LEU A 55 7.60 0.59 3.56
CA LEU A 55 6.72 0.00 2.55
C LEU A 55 7.37 -1.21 1.86
N ALA A 56 8.66 -1.12 1.54
CA ALA A 56 9.41 -2.24 0.99
C ALA A 56 9.45 -3.43 1.95
N GLY A 57 9.70 -3.18 3.24
CA GLY A 57 9.66 -4.18 4.30
C GLY A 57 8.29 -4.85 4.40
N LYS A 58 7.20 -4.07 4.38
CA LYS A 58 5.82 -4.60 4.38
C LYS A 58 5.53 -5.47 3.17
N ILE A 59 5.88 -5.03 1.97
CA ILE A 59 5.69 -5.82 0.74
C ILE A 59 6.54 -7.10 0.77
N GLY A 60 7.71 -7.06 1.42
CA GLY A 60 8.60 -8.20 1.62
C GLY A 60 8.12 -9.23 2.64
N GLU A 61 7.16 -8.90 3.50
CA GLU A 61 6.58 -9.87 4.45
C GLU A 61 5.90 -11.03 3.69
N PRO A 62 6.00 -12.28 4.19
CA PRO A 62 5.47 -13.46 3.50
C PRO A 62 4.01 -13.31 3.09
N GLY A 63 3.76 -13.32 1.78
CA GLY A 63 2.42 -13.26 1.20
C GLY A 63 1.80 -11.86 1.10
N VAL A 64 2.35 -10.84 1.77
CA VAL A 64 1.79 -9.48 1.76
C VAL A 64 1.88 -8.86 0.36
N GLY A 65 3.06 -8.85 -0.26
CA GLY A 65 3.22 -8.29 -1.61
C GLY A 65 2.35 -8.98 -2.67
N ALA A 66 2.21 -10.31 -2.58
CA ALA A 66 1.35 -11.07 -3.49
C ALA A 66 -0.14 -10.77 -3.27
N ALA A 67 -0.59 -10.67 -2.01
CA ALA A 67 -1.94 -10.27 -1.69
C ALA A 67 -2.22 -8.84 -2.18
N PHE A 68 -1.29 -7.91 -1.95
CA PHE A 68 -1.44 -6.51 -2.34
C PHE A 68 -1.50 -6.34 -3.86
N ALA A 69 -0.63 -7.02 -4.62
CA ALA A 69 -0.70 -7.06 -6.08
C ALA A 69 -2.05 -7.64 -6.58
N GLY A 70 -2.56 -8.69 -5.92
CA GLY A 70 -3.86 -9.27 -6.22
C GLY A 70 -5.02 -8.28 -6.03
N VAL A 71 -4.96 -7.43 -5.00
CA VAL A 71 -5.97 -6.38 -4.78
C VAL A 71 -6.01 -5.39 -5.94
N PHE A 72 -4.86 -4.94 -6.44
CA PHE A 72 -4.81 -4.04 -7.60
C PHE A 72 -5.35 -4.71 -8.86
N SER A 73 -5.02 -5.98 -9.08
CA SER A 73 -5.57 -6.75 -10.21
C SER A 73 -7.09 -6.88 -10.13
N ASP A 74 -7.64 -7.18 -8.95
CA ASP A 74 -9.10 -7.23 -8.71
C ASP A 74 -9.74 -5.85 -8.99
N ALA A 75 -9.10 -4.77 -8.52
CA ALA A 75 -9.63 -3.41 -8.62
C ALA A 75 -9.75 -2.90 -10.06
N VAL A 76 -8.90 -3.34 -10.99
CA VAL A 76 -8.98 -2.95 -12.42
C VAL A 76 -10.38 -3.22 -12.99
N ASN A 77 -11.03 -4.32 -12.57
CA ASN A 77 -12.34 -4.73 -13.07
C ASN A 77 -13.49 -4.50 -12.07
N ASP A 78 -13.20 -3.94 -10.90
CA ASP A 78 -14.17 -3.70 -9.83
C ASP A 78 -14.18 -2.22 -9.41
N PRO A 79 -15.08 -1.39 -9.99
CA PRO A 79 -15.21 0.02 -9.63
C PRO A 79 -15.55 0.24 -8.16
N ALA A 80 -16.34 -0.64 -7.53
CA ALA A 80 -16.72 -0.51 -6.13
C ALA A 80 -15.53 -0.77 -5.19
N LEU A 81 -14.66 -1.73 -5.54
CA LEU A 81 -13.40 -1.93 -4.83
C LEU A 81 -12.46 -0.72 -5.02
N ARG A 82 -12.38 -0.14 -6.22
CA ARG A 82 -11.57 1.08 -6.44
C ARG A 82 -12.04 2.26 -5.60
N GLU A 83 -13.35 2.46 -5.49
CA GLU A 83 -13.92 3.50 -4.63
C GLU A 83 -13.54 3.28 -3.16
N LEU A 84 -13.62 2.03 -2.68
CA LEU A 84 -13.18 1.70 -1.31
C LEU A 84 -11.68 1.92 -1.11
N LEU A 85 -10.85 1.54 -2.08
CA LEU A 85 -9.40 1.76 -2.03
C LEU A 85 -9.06 3.25 -2.01
N SER A 86 -9.65 4.06 -2.89
CA SER A 86 -9.35 5.49 -2.95
C SER A 86 -9.82 6.22 -1.69
N THR A 87 -11.03 5.94 -1.22
CA THR A 87 -11.66 6.71 -0.13
C THR A 87 -11.23 6.26 1.27
N ARG A 88 -11.07 4.95 1.52
CA ARG A 88 -10.77 4.43 2.86
C ARG A 88 -9.32 4.05 3.07
N PHE A 89 -8.59 3.74 2.00
CA PHE A 89 -7.19 3.33 2.10
C PHE A 89 -6.25 4.44 1.65
N GLN A 90 -6.35 4.95 0.41
CA GLN A 90 -5.40 5.93 -0.13
C GLN A 90 -5.58 7.35 0.45
N ALA A 91 -6.82 7.84 0.54
CA ALA A 91 -7.09 9.22 0.96
C ALA A 91 -6.47 9.62 2.31
N PRO A 92 -6.49 8.77 3.37
CA PRO A 92 -5.84 9.11 4.64
C PRO A 92 -4.33 9.40 4.50
N TYR A 93 -3.59 8.58 3.75
CA TYR A 93 -2.15 8.81 3.55
C TYR A 93 -1.89 9.98 2.61
N LEU A 94 -2.75 10.17 1.61
CA LEU A 94 -2.65 11.29 0.68
C LEU A 94 -2.78 12.64 1.41
N GLU A 95 -3.81 12.81 2.24
CA GLU A 95 -4.00 14.04 3.01
C GLU A 95 -2.84 14.30 3.96
N MET A 96 -2.38 13.27 4.68
CA MET A 96 -1.24 13.40 5.58
C MET A 96 0.07 13.77 4.83
N LEU A 97 0.34 13.17 3.68
CA LEU A 97 1.52 13.51 2.87
C LEU A 97 1.41 14.89 2.21
N LYS A 98 0.20 15.33 1.84
CA LYS A 98 -0.05 16.70 1.35
C LYS A 98 0.26 17.72 2.44
N ASP A 99 -0.25 17.51 3.64
CA ASP A 99 -0.02 18.39 4.79
C ASP A 99 1.47 18.44 5.17
N TYR A 100 2.15 17.29 5.17
CA TYR A 100 3.56 17.19 5.54
C TYR A 100 4.51 17.80 4.48
N LEU A 101 4.27 17.52 3.19
CA LEU A 101 5.21 17.90 2.12
C LEU A 101 4.89 19.28 1.52
N GLY A 102 3.67 19.78 1.68
CA GLY A 102 3.21 21.01 1.04
C GLY A 102 3.16 20.89 -0.50
N GLU A 103 2.96 19.68 -1.03
CA GLU A 103 2.97 19.38 -2.46
C GLU A 103 1.57 19.17 -3.03
N SER A 104 1.46 19.21 -4.36
CA SER A 104 0.19 18.92 -5.02
C SER A 104 -0.20 17.45 -4.88
N GLU A 105 -1.50 17.19 -4.82
CA GLU A 105 -2.07 15.84 -4.82
C GLU A 105 -1.50 14.96 -5.94
N GLN A 106 -1.41 15.51 -7.15
CA GLN A 106 -0.86 14.78 -8.31
C GLN A 106 0.59 14.35 -8.08
N ARG A 107 1.41 15.18 -7.44
CA ARG A 107 2.82 14.86 -7.18
C ARG A 107 2.95 13.76 -6.12
N ILE A 108 2.12 13.82 -5.08
CA ILE A 108 2.07 12.78 -4.04
C ILE A 108 1.58 11.45 -4.60
N LEU A 109 0.51 11.45 -5.38
CA LEU A 109 -0.01 10.26 -6.05
C LEU A 109 1.05 9.63 -6.96
N MET A 110 1.73 10.44 -7.79
CA MET A 110 2.79 9.93 -8.66
C MET A 110 3.96 9.31 -7.85
N PHE A 111 4.32 9.90 -6.71
CA PHE A 111 5.33 9.31 -5.84
C PHE A 111 4.88 7.96 -5.28
N ILE A 112 3.65 7.86 -4.78
CA ILE A 112 3.07 6.59 -4.30
C ILE A 112 3.05 5.54 -5.42
N ASP A 113 2.65 5.94 -6.63
CA ASP A 113 2.59 5.07 -7.81
C ASP A 113 3.98 4.54 -8.19
N VAL A 114 4.99 5.41 -8.23
CA VAL A 114 6.37 5.03 -8.56
C VAL A 114 6.93 4.05 -7.54
N ILE A 115 6.79 4.34 -6.24
CA ILE A 115 7.34 3.46 -5.20
C ILE A 115 6.59 2.12 -5.18
N THR A 116 5.26 2.15 -5.07
CA THR A 116 4.44 0.94 -4.96
C THR A 116 4.56 0.09 -6.23
N GLY A 117 4.46 0.73 -7.39
CA GLY A 117 4.56 0.07 -8.69
C GLY A 117 5.94 -0.58 -8.89
N THR A 118 7.01 0.09 -8.49
CA THR A 118 8.38 -0.45 -8.62
C THR A 118 8.62 -1.64 -7.72
N LEU A 119 8.17 -1.58 -6.45
CA LEU A 119 8.29 -2.69 -5.49
C LEU A 119 7.50 -3.92 -5.96
N LEU A 120 6.26 -3.72 -6.41
CA LEU A 120 5.42 -4.82 -6.91
C LEU A 120 5.88 -5.35 -8.27
N HIS A 121 6.37 -4.49 -9.16
CA HIS A 121 6.96 -4.90 -10.43
C HIS A 121 8.19 -5.78 -10.18
N ARG A 122 9.08 -5.40 -9.26
CA ARG A 122 10.23 -6.22 -8.86
C ARG A 122 9.78 -7.60 -8.38
N LEU A 123 8.82 -7.64 -7.46
CA LEU A 123 8.29 -8.88 -6.91
C LEU A 123 7.67 -9.76 -8.00
N GLY A 124 6.88 -9.18 -8.91
CA GLY A 124 6.22 -9.91 -9.99
C GLY A 124 7.18 -10.42 -11.07
N MET A 125 8.19 -9.63 -11.44
CA MET A 125 9.13 -9.98 -12.50
C MET A 125 10.25 -10.93 -12.05
N ILE A 126 10.74 -10.78 -10.81
CA ILE A 126 11.87 -11.57 -10.30
C ILE A 126 11.39 -12.69 -9.37
N GLY A 127 10.20 -12.59 -8.78
CA GLY A 127 9.66 -13.56 -7.82
C GLY A 127 10.19 -13.40 -6.40
N ARG A 128 10.96 -12.32 -6.13
CA ARG A 128 11.43 -11.94 -4.79
C ARG A 128 11.27 -10.43 -4.57
N PRO A 129 10.98 -9.98 -3.33
CA PRO A 129 10.95 -8.55 -3.01
C PRO A 129 12.34 -7.92 -3.18
N MET A 130 12.38 -6.59 -3.23
CA MET A 130 13.65 -5.85 -3.12
C MET A 130 14.30 -6.14 -1.77
N ASP A 131 15.62 -6.37 -1.78
CA ASP A 131 16.43 -6.37 -0.57
C ASP A 131 16.86 -4.95 -0.19
N ASP A 132 17.55 -4.79 0.94
CA ASP A 132 17.96 -3.47 1.43
C ASP A 132 18.84 -2.71 0.41
N GLU A 133 19.72 -3.41 -0.31
CA GLU A 133 20.58 -2.80 -1.33
C GLU A 133 19.75 -2.27 -2.50
N ASP A 134 18.79 -3.05 -3.01
CA ASP A 134 17.84 -2.61 -4.03
C ASP A 134 17.06 -1.35 -3.58
N VAL A 135 16.62 -1.31 -2.31
CA VAL A 135 15.84 -0.19 -1.75
C VAL A 135 16.69 1.07 -1.62
N GLU A 136 17.95 0.96 -1.15
CA GLU A 136 18.86 2.10 -1.05
C GLU A 136 19.22 2.69 -2.44
N ILE A 137 19.18 1.89 -3.50
CA ILE A 137 19.31 2.38 -4.88
C ILE A 137 18.05 3.12 -5.33
N LEU A 138 16.86 2.62 -4.98
CA LEU A 138 15.57 3.23 -5.37
C LEU A 138 15.35 4.61 -4.72
N ILE A 139 15.68 4.76 -3.44
CA ILE A 139 15.40 5.98 -2.66
C ILE A 139 15.91 7.26 -3.35
N PRO A 140 17.21 7.42 -3.68
CA PRO A 140 17.69 8.64 -4.31
C PRO A 140 17.12 8.84 -5.72
N MET A 141 16.66 7.80 -6.41
CA MET A 141 15.97 7.96 -7.70
C MET A 141 14.58 8.57 -7.53
N ALA A 142 13.84 8.12 -6.51
CA ALA A 142 12.49 8.59 -6.25
C ALA A 142 12.45 9.96 -5.57
N LEU A 143 13.41 10.25 -4.67
CA LEU A 143 13.42 11.51 -3.91
C LEU A 143 13.91 12.72 -4.70
N ARG A 144 14.64 12.52 -5.81
CA ARG A 144 14.99 13.62 -6.75
C ARG A 144 13.78 14.44 -7.20
N ALA A 145 12.59 13.84 -7.24
CA ALA A 145 11.36 14.55 -7.60
C ALA A 145 10.96 15.64 -6.59
N PHE A 146 11.52 15.61 -5.37
CA PHE A 146 11.26 16.53 -4.26
C PHE A 146 12.48 17.36 -3.86
N GLU A 147 13.61 17.21 -4.54
CA GLU A 147 14.76 18.09 -4.41
C GLU A 147 14.44 19.39 -5.17
N ALA A 148 14.42 20.52 -4.44
CA ALA A 148 14.25 21.87 -5.00
C ALA A 148 15.60 22.46 -5.41
#